data_AF-A0A9D4SPQ0-F1
#
_entry.id   AF-A0A9D4SPQ0-F1
#
_cell.length_a   1.000
_cell.length_b   1.000
_cell.length_c   1.000
_cell.angle_alpha   90.00
_cell.angle_beta   90.00
_cell.angle_gamma   90.00
#
_symmetry.space_group_name_H-M   'P 1'
#
loop_
_entity.id
_entity.type
_entity.pdbx_description
1 polymer ?
#
loop_
_entity_poly.entity_id
_entity_poly.type
_entity_poly.pdbx_seq_one_letter_code
_entity_poly.pdbx_strand_id
1 'polypeptide(L)'
;MSDYHIITDNRHYSLRRVSTMKLGDDFGDPDVLTLAEDHIVLKLETALAPDATLPEGLAFGDVDGLLLVANQKSLVSASGSALLREARVSKALFCGCAPFDSCELFANVASELLRDAQEVHIVHNRNTVYKLIRMFPNAKVIALPHDLSRHYVEFDEPRRDHSAPLVERSQLRQLVGTWGDQRTECLSISRATTLALIRSCPYVCRIDSRWVVSSFTEPNRFFTSTDRRKAKNFTHVNLMDRDLALTTGLRMSAAAADVAVAAKTFPSVEMLEVCLGSQEALAKISAFRNLRSLAVAFSPAFISRDVSTQLEQLLAKLPGLEELELENCGGIRLLAISRLCTRLKILKIVNCVGSLNDVPCGR
;
A
#
# COMPACT_ATOMS: atom_id res chain seq x y z
N MET A 1 19.24 -25.59 0.67
CA MET A 1 19.32 -24.59 1.75
C MET A 1 18.82 -23.31 1.16
N SER A 2 17.66 -22.82 1.62
CA SER A 2 17.07 -21.58 1.14
C SER A 2 17.60 -20.45 2.02
N ASP A 3 18.19 -19.43 1.43
CA ASP A 3 18.69 -18.26 2.16
C ASP A 3 17.49 -17.44 2.67
N TYR A 4 17.26 -17.46 3.99
CA TYR A 4 16.25 -16.63 4.62
C TYR A 4 16.89 -15.31 5.06
N HIS A 5 16.31 -14.18 4.65
CA HIS A 5 16.64 -12.89 5.26
C HIS A 5 15.91 -12.76 6.59
N ILE A 6 16.58 -13.15 7.68
CA ILE A 6 16.09 -12.90 9.05
C ILE A 6 16.45 -11.46 9.43
N ILE A 7 15.43 -10.60 9.55
CA ILE A 7 15.61 -9.23 10.06
C ILE A 7 15.26 -9.24 11.55
N THR A 8 16.27 -9.41 12.40
CA THR A 8 16.18 -9.20 13.85
C THR A 8 16.72 -7.83 14.18
N ASP A 9 15.89 -6.89 14.61
CA ASP A 9 16.35 -5.55 14.93
C ASP A 9 15.86 -5.15 16.32
N ASN A 10 16.80 -5.23 17.27
CA ASN A 10 16.71 -4.69 18.62
C ASN A 10 17.55 -3.42 18.67
N ARG A 11 16.88 -2.27 18.52
CA ARG A 11 17.39 -0.91 18.72
C ARG A 11 18.45 -0.44 17.72
N HIS A 12 18.00 0.05 16.57
CA HIS A 12 18.44 1.33 16.00
C HIS A 12 17.33 1.86 15.07
N TYR A 13 17.12 3.18 15.06
CA TYR A 13 16.12 3.86 14.22
C TYR A 13 16.55 3.86 12.75
N SER A 14 16.57 2.68 12.11
CA SER A 14 16.56 2.57 10.66
C SER A 14 15.11 2.77 10.21
N LEU A 15 14.90 3.66 9.24
CA LEU A 15 13.70 3.71 8.42
C LEU A 15 13.53 2.31 7.81
N ARG A 16 12.75 1.46 8.49
CA ARG A 16 12.59 0.06 8.10
C ARG A 16 11.78 0.05 6.82
N ARG A 17 12.35 -0.56 5.77
CA ARG A 17 11.69 -0.97 4.53
C ARG A 17 10.19 -1.21 4.76
N VAL A 18 9.38 -0.28 4.24
CA VAL A 18 7.93 -0.41 4.11
C VAL A 18 7.70 -1.60 3.19
N SER A 19 7.47 -2.77 3.79
CA SER A 19 7.66 -4.08 3.13
C SER A 19 6.51 -4.51 2.21
N THR A 20 5.54 -3.65 1.90
CA THR A 20 4.43 -4.02 1.00
C THR A 20 4.24 -3.07 -0.18
N MET A 21 4.90 -1.91 -0.16
CA MET A 21 5.09 -1.06 -1.33
C MET A 21 6.54 -1.18 -1.75
N LYS A 22 6.81 -2.06 -2.72
CA LYS A 22 7.94 -1.81 -3.59
C LYS A 22 7.63 -0.49 -4.30
N LEU A 23 8.12 0.64 -3.76
CA LEU A 23 8.47 1.79 -4.60
C LEU A 23 9.25 1.16 -5.74
N GLY A 24 8.65 1.14 -6.93
CA GLY A 24 8.97 0.12 -7.92
C GLY A 24 10.48 0.02 -8.07
N ASP A 25 11.01 -1.21 -8.00
CA ASP A 25 12.45 -1.50 -8.25
C ASP A 25 12.94 -0.82 -9.56
N ASP A 26 11.98 -0.44 -10.42
CA ASP A 26 12.04 0.38 -11.61
C ASP A 26 12.53 1.84 -11.47
N PHE A 27 12.47 2.48 -10.29
CA PHE A 27 12.75 3.92 -10.14
C PHE A 27 14.02 4.27 -9.38
N GLY A 28 14.68 3.28 -8.76
CA GLY A 28 15.89 3.47 -7.96
C GLY A 28 15.70 3.15 -6.48
N ASP A 29 16.68 3.51 -5.66
CA ASP A 29 16.71 3.20 -4.23
C ASP A 29 15.63 3.99 -3.44
N PRO A 30 14.66 3.31 -2.79
CA PRO A 30 13.62 3.98 -2.00
C PRO A 30 14.16 4.92 -0.92
N ASP A 31 15.31 4.61 -0.31
CA ASP A 31 15.89 5.44 0.76
C ASP A 31 16.40 6.78 0.20
N VAL A 32 16.91 6.77 -1.03
CA VAL A 32 17.32 8.00 -1.74
C VAL A 32 16.08 8.78 -2.18
N LEU A 33 15.08 8.10 -2.76
CA LEU A 33 13.86 8.73 -3.28
C LEU A 33 13.02 9.39 -2.19
N THR A 34 13.05 8.88 -0.96
CA THR A 34 12.37 9.50 0.19
C THR A 34 13.04 10.77 0.69
N LEU A 35 14.31 11.00 0.35
CA LEU A 35 15.05 12.22 0.69
C LEU A 35 15.11 13.22 -0.48
N ALA A 36 14.67 12.82 -1.67
CA ALA A 36 14.72 13.66 -2.85
C ALA A 36 13.67 14.79 -2.80
N GLU A 37 14.10 15.98 -3.24
CA GLU A 37 13.26 17.17 -3.38
C GLU A 37 13.17 17.57 -4.86
N ASP A 38 11.97 17.99 -5.28
CA ASP A 38 11.68 18.41 -6.66
C ASP A 38 12.23 17.44 -7.73
N HIS A 39 12.07 16.14 -7.50
CA HIS A 39 12.63 15.09 -8.34
C HIS A 39 11.53 14.30 -9.03
N ILE A 40 11.60 14.22 -10.36
CA ILE A 40 10.61 13.56 -11.21
C ILE A 40 11.31 12.51 -12.03
N VAL A 41 10.81 11.27 -12.00
CA VAL A 41 11.27 10.17 -12.85
C VAL A 41 10.13 9.70 -13.73
N LEU A 42 10.40 9.59 -15.03
CA LEU A 42 9.46 9.12 -16.04
C LEU A 42 9.98 7.83 -16.66
N LYS A 43 9.19 6.76 -16.60
CA LYS A 43 9.50 5.49 -17.26
C LYS A 43 8.80 5.40 -18.60
N LEU A 44 9.58 5.38 -19.67
CA LEU A 44 9.10 5.31 -21.04
C LEU A 44 8.70 3.88 -21.43
N GLU A 45 7.75 3.75 -22.36
CA GLU A 45 7.42 2.46 -22.99
C GLU A 45 8.50 2.02 -23.99
N THR A 46 9.14 3.00 -24.64
CA THR A 46 10.17 2.80 -25.66
C THR A 46 11.42 3.57 -25.26
N ALA A 47 12.57 2.90 -25.32
CA ALA A 47 13.86 3.53 -25.04
C ALA A 47 14.13 4.66 -26.03
N LEU A 48 14.65 5.77 -25.52
CA LEU A 48 15.23 6.81 -26.35
C LEU A 48 16.64 6.41 -26.77
N ALA A 49 17.07 6.88 -27.93
CA ALA A 49 18.42 6.65 -28.38
C ALA A 49 19.43 7.29 -27.39
N PRO A 50 20.55 6.62 -27.05
CA PRO A 50 21.53 7.16 -26.09
C PRO A 50 22.16 8.50 -26.52
N ASP A 51 22.14 8.79 -27.83
CA ASP A 51 22.61 10.02 -28.45
C ASP A 51 21.50 11.05 -28.69
N ALA A 52 20.26 10.78 -28.24
CA ALA A 52 19.16 11.71 -28.35
C ALA A 52 19.47 13.00 -27.59
N THR A 53 19.29 14.14 -28.26
CA THR A 53 19.46 15.45 -27.62
C THR A 53 18.28 15.71 -26.69
N LEU A 54 18.54 15.66 -25.38
CA LEU A 54 17.53 15.96 -24.37
C LEU A 54 17.37 17.48 -24.19
N PRO A 55 16.14 17.96 -23.95
CA PRO A 55 15.91 19.34 -23.50
C PRO A 55 16.69 19.67 -22.24
N GLU A 56 16.99 20.96 -22.03
CA GLU A 56 17.72 21.43 -20.85
C GLU A 56 17.03 20.98 -19.54
N GLY A 57 17.83 20.41 -18.63
CA GLY A 57 17.37 19.94 -17.32
C GLY A 57 16.70 18.57 -17.31
N LEU A 58 16.57 17.92 -18.47
CA LEU A 58 16.26 16.49 -18.57
C LEU A 58 17.55 15.68 -18.65
N ALA A 59 17.60 14.55 -17.96
CA ALA A 59 18.71 13.62 -17.99
C ALA A 59 18.21 12.17 -18.07
N PHE A 60 19.06 11.28 -18.57
CA PHE A 60 18.80 9.84 -18.46
C PHE A 60 19.00 9.39 -17.01
N GLY A 61 18.02 8.68 -16.47
CA GLY A 61 18.07 8.03 -15.15
C GLY A 61 18.68 6.63 -15.19
N ASP A 62 18.84 6.07 -16.39
CA ASP A 62 19.40 4.74 -16.63
C ASP A 62 20.25 4.72 -17.90
N VAL A 63 21.01 3.63 -18.07
CA VAL A 63 21.85 3.42 -19.25
C VAL A 63 21.01 2.98 -20.45
N ASP A 64 19.87 2.35 -20.21
CA ASP A 64 18.99 1.79 -21.24
C ASP A 64 18.10 2.86 -21.91
N GLY A 65 18.12 4.10 -21.44
CA GLY A 65 17.36 5.22 -22.01
C GLY A 65 15.85 5.09 -21.80
N LEU A 66 15.41 4.29 -20.82
CA LEU A 66 14.00 4.10 -20.48
C LEU A 66 13.55 5.03 -19.35
N LEU A 67 14.48 5.58 -18.58
CA LEU A 67 14.20 6.50 -17.50
C LEU A 67 14.66 7.91 -17.86
N LEU A 68 13.74 8.86 -17.76
CA LEU A 68 14.06 10.29 -17.78
C LEU A 68 13.90 10.87 -16.39
N VAL A 69 14.86 11.69 -16.00
CA VAL A 69 14.88 12.44 -14.74
C VAL A 69 14.77 13.91 -15.04
N ALA A 70 13.92 14.60 -14.29
CA ALA A 70 13.73 16.05 -14.37
C ALA A 70 13.35 16.62 -12.99
N ASN A 71 13.26 17.94 -12.92
CA ASN A 71 12.56 18.65 -11.86
C ASN A 71 11.32 19.36 -12.43
N GLN A 72 10.45 19.93 -11.59
CA GLN A 72 9.24 20.61 -12.06
C GLN A 72 9.51 21.67 -13.13
N LYS A 73 10.52 22.51 -12.89
CA LYS A 73 10.88 23.60 -13.81
C LYS A 73 11.29 23.06 -15.18
N SER A 74 12.18 22.07 -15.20
CA SER A 74 12.71 21.48 -16.43
C SER A 74 11.64 20.72 -17.20
N LEU A 75 10.73 20.03 -16.50
CA LEU A 75 9.60 19.36 -17.12
C LEU A 75 8.67 20.35 -17.83
N VAL A 76 8.36 21.47 -17.16
CA VAL A 76 7.54 22.54 -17.75
C VAL A 76 8.25 23.18 -18.94
N SER A 77 9.54 23.51 -18.82
CA SER A 77 10.33 24.07 -19.92
C SER A 77 10.45 23.13 -21.12
N ALA A 78 10.53 21.82 -20.88
CA ALA A 78 10.63 20.80 -21.92
C ALA A 78 9.29 20.38 -22.54
N SER A 79 8.15 20.84 -21.99
CA SER A 79 6.81 20.41 -22.43
C SER A 79 6.51 20.64 -23.91
N GLY A 80 7.11 21.66 -24.53
CA GLY A 80 6.98 21.94 -25.96
C GLY A 80 7.87 21.08 -26.87
N SER A 81 8.77 20.27 -26.31
CA SER A 81 9.68 19.44 -27.10
C SER A 81 8.94 18.29 -27.78
N ALA A 82 9.28 18.01 -29.04
CA ALA A 82 8.73 16.86 -29.76
C ALA A 82 9.00 15.54 -29.02
N LEU A 83 10.18 15.43 -28.39
CA LEU A 83 10.58 14.27 -27.61
C LEU A 83 9.58 13.91 -26.51
N LEU A 84 9.19 14.86 -25.65
CA LEU A 84 8.22 14.58 -24.59
C LEU A 84 6.80 14.38 -25.11
N ARG A 85 6.42 15.04 -26.21
CA ARG A 85 5.09 14.91 -26.80
C ARG A 85 4.87 13.55 -27.47
N GLU A 86 5.93 12.97 -28.01
CA GLU A 86 5.91 11.66 -28.67
C GLU A 86 6.22 10.51 -27.71
N ALA A 87 6.91 10.79 -26.60
CA ALA A 87 7.23 9.82 -25.58
C ALA A 87 5.95 9.29 -24.90
N ARG A 88 5.79 7.96 -24.87
CA ARG A 88 4.74 7.30 -24.09
C ARG A 88 5.28 6.94 -22.73
N VAL A 89 4.74 7.57 -21.68
CA VAL A 89 5.13 7.31 -20.30
C VAL A 89 4.25 6.20 -19.73
N SER A 90 4.88 5.10 -19.34
CA SER A 90 4.20 3.96 -18.72
C SER A 90 4.01 4.14 -17.21
N LYS A 91 5.00 4.74 -16.55
CA LYS A 91 5.00 5.01 -15.10
C LYS A 91 5.67 6.33 -14.78
N ALA A 92 5.27 6.96 -13.67
CA ALA A 92 5.93 8.16 -13.18
C ALA A 92 6.11 8.14 -11.66
N LEU A 93 7.15 8.81 -11.21
CA LEU A 93 7.46 9.05 -9.81
C LEU A 93 7.69 10.56 -9.61
N PHE A 94 7.04 11.11 -8.59
CA PHE A 94 7.24 12.48 -8.12
C PHE A 94 7.71 12.44 -6.66
N CYS A 95 8.86 13.02 -6.36
CA CYS A 95 9.45 13.04 -5.02
C CYS A 95 9.65 14.46 -4.55
N GLY A 96 8.98 14.81 -3.44
CA GLY A 96 9.14 16.13 -2.81
C GLY A 96 8.70 17.29 -3.71
N CYS A 97 7.87 17.03 -4.72
CA CYS A 97 7.34 18.05 -5.61
C CYS A 97 6.31 18.93 -4.89
N ALA A 98 6.14 20.15 -5.40
CA ALA A 98 5.09 21.02 -4.94
C ALA A 98 3.70 20.43 -5.31
N PRO A 99 2.65 20.75 -4.55
CA PRO A 99 1.28 20.36 -4.91
C PRO A 99 0.92 20.84 -6.33
N PHE A 100 0.15 20.08 -7.09
CA PHE A 100 -0.19 20.45 -8.48
C PHE A 100 -1.00 21.76 -8.56
N ASP A 101 -1.62 22.22 -7.48
CA ASP A 101 -2.39 23.48 -7.38
C ASP A 101 -1.49 24.68 -7.14
N SER A 102 -0.22 24.48 -6.78
CA SER A 102 0.71 25.61 -6.64
C SER A 102 1.18 26.15 -7.99
N CYS A 103 1.04 25.39 -9.08
CA CYS A 103 1.42 25.81 -10.43
C CYS A 103 0.56 25.12 -11.50
N GLU A 104 -0.34 25.89 -12.12
CA GLU A 104 -1.26 25.39 -13.15
C GLU A 104 -0.51 24.82 -14.37
N LEU A 105 0.57 25.47 -14.81
CA LEU A 105 1.38 24.99 -15.92
C LEU A 105 1.97 23.61 -15.64
N PHE A 106 2.50 23.40 -14.43
CA PHE A 106 3.03 22.10 -14.03
C PHE A 106 1.95 21.02 -14.00
N ALA A 107 0.77 21.31 -13.43
CA ALA A 107 -0.35 20.38 -13.42
C ALA A 107 -0.79 19.99 -14.84
N ASN A 108 -0.91 20.96 -15.75
CA ASN A 108 -1.31 20.73 -17.12
C ASN A 108 -0.29 19.87 -17.87
N VAL A 109 1.01 20.17 -17.73
CA VAL A 109 2.09 19.39 -18.35
C VAL A 109 2.12 17.97 -17.79
N ALA A 110 2.03 17.79 -16.48
CA ALA A 110 2.00 16.47 -15.86
C ALA A 110 0.78 15.65 -16.30
N SER A 111 -0.40 16.28 -16.38
CA SER A 111 -1.64 15.64 -16.85
C SER A 111 -1.55 15.20 -18.30
N GLU A 112 -1.00 16.05 -19.19
CA GLU A 112 -0.85 15.72 -20.62
C GLU A 112 0.18 14.61 -20.83
N LEU A 113 1.35 14.73 -20.19
CA LEU A 113 2.45 13.78 -20.34
C LEU A 113 2.11 12.39 -19.78
N LEU A 114 1.41 12.36 -18.64
CA LEU A 114 1.03 11.13 -17.95
C LEU A 114 -0.35 10.62 -18.33
N ARG A 115 -0.92 11.12 -19.42
CA ARG A 115 -2.27 10.75 -19.84
C ARG A 115 -2.44 9.24 -20.03
N ASP A 116 -1.40 8.54 -20.46
CA ASP A 116 -1.41 7.09 -20.71
C ASP A 116 -0.75 6.28 -19.59
N ALA A 117 -0.19 6.96 -18.57
CA ALA A 117 0.55 6.31 -17.49
C ALA A 117 -0.35 5.34 -16.72
N GLN A 118 0.15 4.13 -16.51
CA GLN A 118 -0.57 3.07 -15.82
C GLN A 118 -0.33 3.09 -14.31
N GLU A 119 0.75 3.72 -13.88
CA GLU A 119 1.20 3.73 -12.49
C GLU A 119 1.86 5.08 -12.16
N VAL A 120 1.36 5.72 -11.12
CA VAL A 120 1.86 7.02 -10.66
C VAL A 120 2.20 6.94 -9.17
N HIS A 121 3.44 7.26 -8.84
CA HIS A 121 3.97 7.31 -7.49
C HIS A 121 4.21 8.76 -7.09
N ILE A 122 3.77 9.16 -5.90
CA ILE A 122 3.97 10.51 -5.38
C ILE A 122 4.46 10.39 -3.94
N VAL A 123 5.76 10.55 -3.75
CA VAL A 123 6.41 10.59 -2.44
C VAL A 123 6.25 11.98 -1.85
N HIS A 124 5.86 12.05 -0.58
CA HIS A 124 5.52 13.30 0.12
C HIS A 124 4.30 14.00 -0.48
N ASN A 125 3.30 13.22 -0.88
CA ASN A 125 2.10 13.75 -1.51
C ASN A 125 1.38 14.78 -0.63
N ARG A 126 1.05 15.93 -1.21
CA ARG A 126 0.24 16.99 -0.59
C ARG A 126 -1.07 17.25 -1.33
N ASN A 127 -1.34 16.54 -2.42
CA ASN A 127 -2.57 16.66 -3.19
C ASN A 127 -3.67 15.76 -2.62
N THR A 128 -4.93 16.08 -2.84
CA THR A 128 -6.04 15.18 -2.49
C THR A 128 -6.13 14.01 -3.46
N VAL A 129 -6.52 12.82 -2.97
CA VAL A 129 -6.68 11.61 -3.80
C VAL A 129 -7.62 11.86 -4.99
N TYR A 130 -8.73 12.59 -4.79
CA TYR A 130 -9.66 12.86 -5.88
C TYR A 130 -9.05 13.67 -7.01
N LYS A 131 -8.25 14.69 -6.67
CA LYS A 131 -7.53 15.48 -7.66
C LYS A 131 -6.59 14.59 -8.46
N LEU A 132 -5.85 13.70 -7.79
CA LEU A 132 -4.94 12.77 -8.45
C LEU A 132 -5.68 11.82 -9.40
N ILE A 133 -6.83 11.26 -8.98
CA ILE A 133 -7.63 10.37 -9.84
C ILE A 133 -8.20 11.12 -11.05
N ARG A 134 -8.62 12.38 -10.87
CA ARG A 134 -9.09 13.23 -11.98
C ARG A 134 -7.96 13.57 -12.95
N MET A 135 -6.77 13.82 -12.44
CA MET A 135 -5.60 14.19 -13.23
C MET A 135 -5.01 12.99 -13.98
N PHE A 136 -5.08 11.79 -13.39
CA PHE A 136 -4.54 10.56 -13.95
C PHE A 136 -5.63 9.49 -14.13
N PRO A 137 -6.61 9.73 -15.03
CA PRO A 137 -7.77 8.84 -15.15
C PRO A 137 -7.42 7.43 -15.63
N ASN A 138 -6.30 7.27 -16.35
CA ASN A 138 -5.84 5.98 -16.88
C ASN A 138 -4.92 5.22 -15.92
N ALA A 139 -4.51 5.83 -14.81
CA ALA A 139 -3.69 5.16 -13.82
C ALA A 139 -4.47 4.01 -13.17
N LYS A 140 -3.89 2.80 -13.23
CA LYS A 140 -4.38 1.61 -12.53
C LYS A 140 -3.88 1.59 -11.08
N VAL A 141 -2.71 2.16 -10.84
CA VAL A 141 -2.08 2.23 -9.53
C VAL A 141 -1.73 3.69 -9.24
N ILE A 142 -2.23 4.20 -8.12
CA ILE A 142 -1.75 5.44 -7.52
C ILE A 142 -1.12 5.08 -6.18
N ALA A 143 0.18 5.34 -6.07
CA ALA A 143 1.00 5.06 -4.91
C ALA A 143 1.39 6.36 -4.21
N LEU A 144 1.04 6.49 -2.94
CA LEU A 144 1.32 7.68 -2.12
C LEU A 144 2.18 7.30 -0.90
N PRO A 145 3.45 6.92 -1.11
CA PRO A 145 4.38 6.75 -0.01
C PRO A 145 4.60 8.09 0.71
N HIS A 146 4.55 8.09 2.04
CA HIS A 146 4.65 9.30 2.86
C HIS A 146 3.64 10.36 2.46
N ASP A 147 2.39 9.95 2.26
CA ASP A 147 1.28 10.86 2.04
C ASP A 147 1.14 11.82 3.23
N LEU A 148 1.29 13.12 2.96
CA LEU A 148 1.20 14.19 3.95
C LEU A 148 -0.19 14.85 3.94
N SER A 149 -1.04 14.46 3.00
CA SER A 149 -2.39 14.99 2.85
C SER A 149 -3.38 14.24 3.72
N ARG A 150 -4.40 14.96 4.21
CA ARG A 150 -5.56 14.34 4.85
C ARG A 150 -6.71 14.31 3.86
N HIS A 151 -7.19 13.12 3.53
CA HIS A 151 -8.21 12.95 2.51
C HIS A 151 -9.60 12.89 3.13
N TYR A 152 -10.17 14.06 3.31
CA TYR A 152 -11.59 14.21 3.60
C TYR A 152 -12.34 14.39 2.29
N VAL A 153 -13.60 13.92 2.26
CA VAL A 153 -14.53 14.44 1.25
C VAL A 153 -14.67 15.90 1.61
N GLU A 154 -14.13 16.79 0.78
CA GLU A 154 -14.44 18.21 0.88
C GLU A 154 -15.97 18.32 0.83
N PHE A 155 -16.57 18.75 1.94
CA PHE A 155 -17.97 19.15 1.98
C PHE A 155 -18.23 20.40 1.12
N ASP A 156 -17.19 20.93 0.45
CA ASP A 156 -17.23 22.07 -0.47
C ASP A 156 -17.65 21.74 -1.90
N GLU A 157 -18.12 20.52 -2.20
CA GLU A 157 -19.02 20.34 -3.34
C GLU A 157 -20.49 20.35 -2.84
N PRO A 158 -21.17 21.52 -2.86
CA PRO A 158 -22.55 21.61 -2.45
C PRO A 158 -23.40 20.77 -3.41
N ARG A 159 -24.10 19.77 -2.86
CA ARG A 159 -25.23 19.08 -3.52
C ARG A 159 -24.90 18.27 -4.78
N ARG A 160 -23.77 17.56 -4.85
CA ARG A 160 -23.70 16.48 -5.85
C ARG A 160 -24.65 15.36 -5.48
N ASP A 161 -25.53 15.02 -6.42
CA ASP A 161 -26.29 13.78 -6.38
C ASP A 161 -25.30 12.63 -6.21
N HIS A 162 -25.39 11.92 -5.08
CA HIS A 162 -24.54 10.78 -4.78
C HIS A 162 -24.70 9.64 -5.80
N SER A 163 -25.58 9.76 -6.79
CA SER A 163 -25.74 8.85 -7.92
C SER A 163 -24.68 9.04 -9.03
N ALA A 164 -24.05 10.22 -9.16
CA ALA A 164 -23.09 10.50 -10.22
C ALA A 164 -21.66 10.06 -9.84
N PRO A 165 -20.92 9.33 -10.70
CA PRO A 165 -19.54 8.95 -10.42
C PRO A 165 -18.65 10.19 -10.26
N LEU A 166 -17.82 10.25 -9.22
CA LEU A 166 -16.88 11.37 -9.03
C LEU A 166 -15.86 11.48 -10.17
N VAL A 167 -15.57 10.36 -10.85
CA VAL A 167 -14.69 10.25 -12.02
C VAL A 167 -15.22 9.14 -12.94
N GLU A 168 -16.01 9.48 -13.96
CA GLU A 168 -16.70 8.51 -14.84
C GLU A 168 -15.76 7.57 -15.64
N ARG A 169 -14.45 7.84 -15.67
CA ARG A 169 -13.49 7.13 -16.53
C ARG A 169 -12.28 6.54 -15.80
N SER A 170 -12.30 6.50 -14.46
CA SER A 170 -11.14 6.02 -13.70
C SER A 170 -10.84 4.53 -13.96
N GLN A 171 -9.60 4.23 -14.32
CA GLN A 171 -9.04 2.87 -14.41
C GLN A 171 -8.43 2.38 -13.10
N LEU A 172 -8.58 3.15 -12.01
CA LEU A 172 -7.95 2.87 -10.73
C LEU A 172 -8.35 1.50 -10.20
N ARG A 173 -7.33 0.68 -9.93
CA ARG A 173 -7.43 -0.63 -9.29
C ARG A 173 -6.87 -0.60 -7.88
N GLN A 174 -5.78 0.12 -7.68
CA GLN A 174 -5.06 0.16 -6.41
C GLN A 174 -4.77 1.61 -6.02
N LEU A 175 -5.24 2.00 -4.83
CA LEU A 175 -4.81 3.20 -4.14
C LEU A 175 -4.02 2.76 -2.90
N VAL A 176 -2.71 2.91 -2.97
CA VAL A 176 -1.78 2.35 -1.98
C VAL A 176 -0.92 3.45 -1.40
N GLY A 177 -0.49 3.32 -0.15
CA GLY A 177 0.34 4.35 0.46
C GLY A 177 0.45 4.28 1.97
N THR A 178 1.28 5.17 2.50
CA THR A 178 1.59 5.28 3.92
C THR A 178 1.39 6.70 4.39
N TRP A 179 0.88 6.89 5.60
CA TRP A 179 0.72 8.22 6.15
C TRP A 179 1.99 8.67 6.87
N GLY A 180 2.68 9.63 6.25
CA GLY A 180 3.79 10.39 6.86
C GLY A 180 4.86 9.58 7.58
N ASP A 181 5.51 10.23 8.54
CA ASP A 181 6.59 9.73 9.42
C ASP A 181 6.12 8.64 10.42
N GLN A 182 4.84 8.28 10.41
CA GLN A 182 4.19 7.54 11.49
C GLN A 182 4.24 6.02 11.36
N ARG A 183 4.96 5.48 10.36
CA ARG A 183 5.09 4.02 10.12
C ARG A 183 3.73 3.31 9.97
N THR A 184 2.68 4.04 9.62
CA THR A 184 1.35 3.48 9.38
C THR A 184 1.24 3.08 7.90
N GLU A 185 0.95 1.80 7.68
CA GLU A 185 0.80 1.20 6.34
C GLU A 185 -0.60 1.50 5.75
N CYS A 186 -1.13 2.69 6.05
CA CYS A 186 -2.44 3.15 5.62
C CYS A 186 -2.41 4.65 5.32
N LEU A 187 -3.23 5.04 4.35
CA LEU A 187 -3.49 6.44 4.04
C LEU A 187 -4.45 7.04 5.08
N SER A 188 -4.25 8.33 5.41
CA SER A 188 -5.18 9.10 6.25
C SER A 188 -6.44 9.49 5.46
N ILE A 189 -7.26 8.49 5.15
CA ILE A 189 -8.50 8.64 4.37
C ILE A 189 -9.71 8.51 5.30
N SER A 190 -10.71 9.38 5.14
CA SER A 190 -11.97 9.25 5.87
C SER A 190 -12.81 8.06 5.37
N ARG A 191 -13.73 7.57 6.22
CA ARG A 191 -14.70 6.55 5.78
C ARG A 191 -15.55 7.02 4.60
N ALA A 192 -16.02 8.27 4.64
CA ALA A 192 -16.79 8.87 3.55
C ALA A 192 -16.00 8.86 2.23
N THR A 193 -14.71 9.21 2.28
CA THR A 193 -13.81 9.18 1.11
C THR A 193 -13.63 7.75 0.60
N THR A 194 -13.40 6.79 1.49
CA THR A 194 -13.25 5.37 1.12
C THR A 194 -14.50 4.84 0.41
N LEU A 195 -15.70 5.15 0.93
CA LEU A 195 -16.98 4.79 0.32
C LEU A 195 -17.14 5.41 -1.07
N ALA A 196 -16.83 6.69 -1.21
CA ALA A 196 -16.97 7.40 -2.46
C ALA A 196 -15.97 6.92 -3.53
N LEU A 197 -14.75 6.50 -3.13
CA LEU A 197 -13.80 5.80 -4.01
C LEU A 197 -14.34 4.46 -4.49
N ILE A 198 -14.86 3.62 -3.58
CA ILE A 198 -15.43 2.31 -3.95
C ILE A 198 -16.57 2.48 -4.96
N ARG A 199 -17.41 3.51 -4.79
CA ARG A 199 -18.53 3.77 -5.69
C ARG A 199 -18.05 4.30 -7.06
N SER A 200 -17.11 5.25 -7.04
CA SER A 200 -16.70 5.98 -8.25
C SER A 200 -15.64 5.28 -9.08
N CYS A 201 -14.85 4.37 -8.49
CA CYS A 201 -13.79 3.64 -9.18
C CYS A 201 -14.25 2.19 -9.42
N PRO A 202 -14.78 1.84 -10.61
CA PRO A 202 -15.45 0.55 -10.83
C PRO A 202 -14.50 -0.66 -10.72
N TYR A 203 -13.21 -0.46 -10.95
CA TYR A 203 -12.20 -1.51 -10.96
C TYR A 203 -11.37 -1.60 -9.67
N VAL A 204 -11.69 -0.78 -8.66
CA VAL A 204 -10.90 -0.74 -7.43
C VAL A 204 -10.98 -2.08 -6.69
N CYS A 205 -9.80 -2.63 -6.39
CA CYS A 205 -9.61 -3.89 -5.68
C CYS A 205 -8.62 -3.77 -4.52
N ARG A 206 -8.00 -2.60 -4.33
CA ARG A 206 -7.15 -2.32 -3.18
C ARG A 206 -7.22 -0.84 -2.82
N ILE A 207 -7.45 -0.59 -1.54
CA ILE A 207 -7.34 0.74 -0.93
C ILE A 207 -6.63 0.53 0.40
N ASP A 208 -5.45 1.11 0.59
CA ASP A 208 -4.73 1.07 1.86
C ASP A 208 -5.42 2.03 2.86
N SER A 209 -6.55 1.59 3.41
CA SER A 209 -7.41 2.33 4.34
C SER A 209 -8.08 1.37 5.32
N ARG A 210 -8.07 1.73 6.61
CA ARG A 210 -8.77 0.98 7.67
C ARG A 210 -10.30 0.90 7.47
N TRP A 211 -10.86 1.80 6.66
CA TRP A 211 -12.30 1.89 6.49
C TRP A 211 -12.86 0.93 5.46
N VAL A 212 -12.04 0.20 4.70
CA VAL A 212 -12.50 -0.71 3.64
C VAL A 212 -13.47 -1.74 4.21
N VAL A 213 -13.12 -2.45 5.28
CA VAL A 213 -13.99 -3.49 5.86
C VAL A 213 -15.31 -2.90 6.34
N SER A 214 -15.26 -1.86 7.17
CA SER A 214 -16.46 -1.16 7.69
C SER A 214 -17.35 -0.58 6.59
N SER A 215 -16.80 -0.30 5.41
CA SER A 215 -17.54 0.22 4.25
C SER A 215 -18.44 -0.85 3.62
N PHE A 216 -18.09 -2.13 3.74
CA PHE A 216 -18.85 -3.25 3.18
C PHE A 216 -19.70 -3.99 4.22
N THR A 217 -19.27 -4.02 5.48
CA THR A 217 -19.90 -4.84 6.53
C THR A 217 -21.03 -4.11 7.26
N GLU A 218 -20.93 -2.80 7.44
CA GLU A 218 -21.96 -2.05 8.13
C GLU A 218 -23.16 -1.72 7.22
N PRO A 219 -24.38 -1.56 7.79
CA PRO A 219 -25.55 -1.17 7.02
C PRO A 219 -25.40 0.25 6.45
N ASN A 220 -25.02 0.35 5.18
CA ASN A 220 -25.01 1.61 4.45
C ASN A 220 -26.14 1.65 3.41
N ARG A 221 -27.10 2.56 3.62
CA ARG A 221 -28.27 2.74 2.74
C ARG A 221 -27.90 3.20 1.33
N PHE A 222 -26.71 3.75 1.15
CA PHE A 222 -26.22 4.25 -0.14
C PHE A 222 -25.41 3.21 -0.93
N PHE A 223 -25.19 2.02 -0.38
CA PHE A 223 -24.41 0.97 -1.03
C PHE A 223 -25.32 0.10 -1.90
N THR A 224 -25.09 0.13 -3.22
CA THR A 224 -25.87 -0.70 -4.15
C THR A 224 -25.46 -2.17 -4.07
N SER A 225 -26.27 -3.07 -4.64
CA SER A 225 -25.91 -4.49 -4.77
C SER A 225 -24.64 -4.66 -5.63
N THR A 226 -24.45 -3.80 -6.63
CA THR A 226 -23.24 -3.75 -7.47
C THR A 226 -22.02 -3.38 -6.63
N ASP A 227 -22.13 -2.37 -5.77
CA ASP A 227 -21.01 -1.98 -4.90
C ASP A 227 -20.65 -3.14 -3.96
N ARG A 228 -21.63 -3.82 -3.35
CA ARG A 228 -21.36 -5.00 -2.50
C ARG A 228 -20.64 -6.13 -3.23
N ARG A 229 -20.89 -6.31 -4.53
CA ARG A 229 -20.20 -7.34 -5.34
C ARG A 229 -18.72 -7.02 -5.53
N LYS A 230 -18.31 -5.75 -5.51
CA LYS A 230 -16.90 -5.35 -5.64
C LYS A 230 -16.03 -5.90 -4.53
N ALA A 231 -16.57 -6.10 -3.32
CA ALA A 231 -15.85 -6.72 -2.20
C ALA A 231 -15.16 -8.04 -2.58
N LYS A 232 -15.77 -8.82 -3.49
CA LYS A 232 -15.21 -10.10 -3.94
C LYS A 232 -13.92 -9.96 -4.73
N ASN A 233 -13.64 -8.79 -5.27
CA ASN A 233 -12.44 -8.52 -6.07
C ASN A 233 -11.30 -7.97 -5.22
N PHE A 234 -11.53 -7.62 -3.96
CA PHE A 234 -10.47 -7.07 -3.12
C PHE A 234 -9.43 -8.14 -2.78
N THR A 235 -8.17 -7.81 -3.02
CA THR A 235 -7.03 -8.71 -2.79
C THR A 235 -6.25 -8.35 -1.53
N HIS A 236 -6.51 -7.19 -0.93
CA HIS A 236 -5.88 -6.74 0.30
C HIS A 236 -6.93 -6.20 1.27
N VAL A 237 -6.82 -6.63 2.52
CA VAL A 237 -7.70 -6.22 3.61
C VAL A 237 -6.85 -5.88 4.82
N ASN A 238 -7.11 -4.69 5.39
CA ASN A 238 -6.51 -4.25 6.63
C ASN A 238 -7.55 -4.22 7.75
N LEU A 239 -7.30 -5.01 8.80
CA LEU A 239 -8.03 -5.10 10.06
C LEU A 239 -7.16 -4.64 11.25
N MET A 240 -6.02 -3.99 10.99
CA MET A 240 -5.24 -3.30 12.00
C MET A 240 -5.76 -1.87 12.17
N ASP A 241 -6.05 -1.47 13.41
CA ASP A 241 -6.27 -0.06 13.76
C ASP A 241 -5.02 0.50 14.45
N ARG A 242 -4.03 0.89 13.65
CA ARG A 242 -2.76 1.45 14.17
C ARG A 242 -2.88 2.92 14.60
N ASP A 243 -3.83 3.68 14.04
CA ASP A 243 -4.01 5.11 14.36
C ASP A 243 -4.54 5.34 15.77
N LEU A 244 -5.48 4.50 16.24
CA LEU A 244 -5.99 4.61 17.61
C LEU A 244 -4.86 4.31 18.62
N ALA A 245 -3.94 3.40 18.28
CA ALA A 245 -2.80 3.06 19.12
C ALA A 245 -1.82 4.23 19.28
N LEU A 246 -1.60 5.02 18.22
CA LEU A 246 -0.71 6.17 18.26
C LEU A 246 -1.33 7.35 19.01
N THR A 247 -2.64 7.55 18.89
CA THR A 247 -3.35 8.67 19.52
C THR A 247 -3.80 8.40 20.95
N THR A 248 -4.12 7.15 21.29
CA THR A 248 -4.70 6.78 22.59
C THR A 248 -3.90 5.71 23.34
N GLY A 249 -2.86 5.14 22.73
CA GLY A 249 -2.17 3.95 23.26
C GLY A 249 -2.97 2.65 23.13
N LEU A 250 -4.24 2.71 22.70
CA LEU A 250 -5.12 1.56 22.57
C LEU A 250 -5.13 1.03 21.14
N ARG A 251 -4.63 -0.20 20.94
CA ARG A 251 -4.87 -0.96 19.71
C ARG A 251 -6.26 -1.59 19.78
N MET A 252 -7.19 -1.15 18.91
CA MET A 252 -8.43 -1.89 18.71
C MET A 252 -8.08 -3.24 18.08
N SER A 253 -8.46 -4.30 18.77
CA SER A 253 -8.25 -5.66 18.32
C SER A 253 -9.49 -6.16 17.58
N ALA A 254 -9.29 -6.72 16.39
CA ALA A 254 -10.35 -7.39 15.66
C ALA A 254 -10.87 -8.59 16.46
N ALA A 255 -12.19 -8.63 16.67
CA ALA A 255 -12.82 -9.80 17.27
C ALA A 255 -12.86 -10.96 16.28
N ALA A 256 -13.03 -12.18 16.77
CA ALA A 256 -13.16 -13.36 15.91
C ALA A 256 -14.33 -13.25 14.92
N ALA A 257 -15.42 -12.60 15.33
CA ALA A 257 -16.55 -12.30 14.48
C ALA A 257 -16.17 -11.37 13.31
N ASP A 258 -15.38 -10.33 13.56
CA ASP A 258 -14.96 -9.37 12.53
C ASP A 258 -14.08 -10.04 11.47
N VAL A 259 -13.12 -10.86 11.91
CA VAL A 259 -12.25 -11.64 11.02
C VAL A 259 -13.07 -12.61 10.16
N ALA A 260 -14.05 -13.30 10.75
CA ALA A 260 -14.92 -14.23 10.02
C ALA A 260 -15.83 -13.52 9.01
N VAL A 261 -16.39 -12.36 9.38
CA VAL A 261 -17.20 -11.53 8.49
C VAL A 261 -16.35 -10.98 7.35
N ALA A 262 -15.14 -10.51 7.62
CA ALA A 262 -14.19 -10.08 6.60
C ALA A 262 -13.85 -11.21 5.63
N ALA A 263 -13.51 -12.41 6.10
CA ALA A 263 -13.22 -13.56 5.24
C ALA A 263 -14.38 -13.94 4.32
N LYS A 264 -15.62 -13.87 4.82
CA LYS A 264 -16.83 -14.11 4.01
C LYS A 264 -17.07 -13.01 2.97
N THR A 265 -16.73 -11.77 3.32
CA THR A 265 -16.98 -10.59 2.50
C THR A 265 -15.94 -10.44 1.39
N PHE A 266 -14.69 -10.78 1.69
CA PHE A 266 -13.52 -10.65 0.83
C PHE A 266 -12.87 -12.03 0.57
N PRO A 267 -13.50 -12.90 -0.25
CA PRO A 267 -13.02 -14.26 -0.50
C PRO A 267 -11.69 -14.33 -1.28
N SER A 268 -11.32 -13.27 -2.01
CA SER A 268 -10.15 -13.23 -2.90
C SER A 268 -8.92 -12.57 -2.27
N VAL A 269 -8.93 -12.37 -0.95
CA VAL A 269 -7.82 -11.72 -0.25
C VAL A 269 -6.56 -12.57 -0.31
N GLU A 270 -5.50 -11.94 -0.78
CA GLU A 270 -4.14 -12.47 -0.85
C GLU A 270 -3.24 -11.85 0.22
N MET A 271 -3.52 -10.62 0.66
CA MET A 271 -2.79 -9.91 1.69
C MET A 271 -3.72 -9.53 2.84
N LEU A 272 -3.42 -9.99 4.05
CA LEU A 272 -4.17 -9.67 5.26
C LEU A 272 -3.25 -9.04 6.31
N GLU A 273 -3.63 -7.86 6.78
CA GLU A 273 -3.07 -7.24 7.97
C GLU A 273 -4.13 -7.27 9.07
N VAL A 274 -3.81 -7.78 10.26
CA VAL A 274 -4.79 -7.87 11.34
C VAL A 274 -4.18 -7.69 12.73
N CYS A 275 -4.85 -6.89 13.57
CA CYS A 275 -4.51 -6.75 14.98
C CYS A 275 -5.45 -7.63 15.81
N LEU A 276 -4.93 -8.54 16.61
CA LEU A 276 -5.69 -9.54 17.34
C LEU A 276 -5.64 -9.31 18.85
N GLY A 277 -6.78 -9.58 19.48
CA GLY A 277 -6.97 -9.54 20.94
C GLY A 277 -7.35 -10.91 21.51
N SER A 278 -7.35 -11.96 20.71
CA SER A 278 -7.64 -13.33 21.17
C SER A 278 -7.06 -14.38 20.22
N GLN A 279 -6.80 -15.57 20.78
CA GLN A 279 -6.43 -16.75 19.99
C GLN A 279 -7.57 -17.25 19.10
N GLU A 280 -8.82 -17.00 19.49
CA GLU A 280 -9.98 -17.36 18.67
C GLU A 280 -9.98 -16.59 17.35
N ALA A 281 -9.66 -15.28 17.39
CA ALA A 281 -9.56 -14.46 16.20
C ALA A 281 -8.45 -14.92 15.25
N LEU A 282 -7.31 -15.38 15.81
CA LEU A 282 -6.22 -16.00 15.03
C LEU A 282 -6.72 -17.22 14.24
N ALA A 283 -7.50 -18.11 14.89
CA ALA A 283 -8.01 -19.30 14.23
C ALA A 283 -8.95 -18.98 13.04
N LYS A 284 -9.68 -17.86 13.10
CA LYS A 284 -10.57 -17.41 12.02
C LYS A 284 -9.84 -16.92 10.77
N ILE A 285 -8.55 -16.59 10.86
CA ILE A 285 -7.74 -16.22 9.70
C ILE A 285 -7.67 -17.35 8.68
N SER A 286 -7.75 -18.60 9.12
CA SER A 286 -7.76 -19.76 8.23
C SER A 286 -8.95 -19.81 7.25
N ALA A 287 -9.96 -18.94 7.43
CA ALA A 287 -11.06 -18.79 6.47
C ALA A 287 -10.63 -18.06 5.18
N PHE A 288 -9.53 -17.32 5.18
CA PHE A 288 -8.96 -16.71 3.98
C PHE A 288 -8.10 -17.72 3.21
N ARG A 289 -8.65 -18.29 2.14
CA ARG A 289 -8.04 -19.44 1.44
C ARG A 289 -6.90 -19.06 0.48
N ASN A 290 -6.82 -17.80 0.08
CA ASN A 290 -5.89 -17.33 -0.96
C ASN A 290 -4.72 -16.52 -0.39
N LEU A 291 -4.50 -16.53 0.94
CA LEU A 291 -3.45 -15.73 1.56
C LEU A 291 -2.06 -16.14 1.07
N ARG A 292 -1.33 -15.12 0.63
CA ARG A 292 0.09 -15.14 0.30
C ARG A 292 0.91 -14.26 1.25
N SER A 293 0.31 -13.18 1.76
CA SER A 293 0.96 -12.27 2.72
C SER A 293 0.08 -12.11 3.95
N LEU A 294 0.66 -12.33 5.13
CA LEU A 294 -0.04 -12.26 6.40
C LEU A 294 0.80 -11.47 7.41
N ALA A 295 0.26 -10.34 7.85
CA ALA A 295 0.79 -9.59 8.99
C ALA A 295 -0.17 -9.72 10.18
N VAL A 296 0.32 -10.30 11.28
CA VAL A 296 -0.42 -10.46 12.53
C VAL A 296 0.28 -9.67 13.62
N ALA A 297 -0.43 -8.69 14.16
CA ALA A 297 -0.03 -8.01 15.36
C ALA A 297 -0.93 -8.45 16.52
N PHE A 298 -0.36 -8.81 17.66
CA PHE A 298 -1.15 -8.94 18.88
C PHE A 298 -1.14 -7.64 19.68
N SER A 299 -2.20 -7.43 20.45
CA SER A 299 -2.19 -6.40 21.49
C SER A 299 -1.02 -6.63 22.46
N PRO A 300 -0.29 -5.59 22.92
CA PRO A 300 0.89 -5.76 23.77
C PRO A 300 0.68 -6.62 25.04
N ALA A 301 -0.56 -6.64 25.57
CA ALA A 301 -0.95 -7.51 26.68
C ALA A 301 -0.80 -9.03 26.40
N PHE A 302 -0.60 -9.43 25.14
CA PHE A 302 -0.47 -10.82 24.71
C PHE A 302 0.99 -11.28 24.50
N ILE A 303 1.99 -10.40 24.63
CA ILE A 303 3.41 -10.76 24.42
C ILE A 303 3.85 -11.88 25.36
N SER A 304 3.30 -11.92 26.58
CA SER A 304 3.60 -12.96 27.58
C SER A 304 2.85 -14.27 27.38
N ARG A 305 1.89 -14.34 26.43
CA ARG A 305 1.11 -15.55 26.17
C ARG A 305 1.75 -16.36 25.05
N ASP A 306 1.93 -17.65 25.30
CA ASP A 306 2.33 -18.60 24.26
C ASP A 306 1.17 -18.79 23.27
N VAL A 307 1.39 -18.40 22.01
CA VAL A 307 0.44 -18.60 20.89
C VAL A 307 0.96 -19.62 19.87
N SER A 308 2.04 -20.33 20.18
CA SER A 308 2.77 -21.22 19.27
C SER A 308 1.88 -22.29 18.64
N THR A 309 1.03 -22.93 19.44
CA THR A 309 0.16 -24.01 18.99
C THR A 309 -0.87 -23.51 17.99
N GLN A 310 -1.53 -22.38 18.29
CA GLN A 310 -2.55 -21.80 17.43
C GLN A 310 -1.95 -21.18 16.16
N LEU A 311 -0.76 -20.58 16.26
CA LEU A 311 -0.03 -20.10 15.10
C LEU A 311 0.33 -21.25 14.17
N GLU A 312 0.86 -22.36 14.67
CA GLU A 312 1.18 -23.53 13.85
C GLU A 312 -0.05 -24.14 13.19
N GLN A 313 -1.16 -24.25 13.92
CA GLN A 313 -2.43 -24.70 13.35
C GLN A 313 -2.94 -23.78 12.23
N LEU A 314 -2.70 -22.48 12.35
CA LEU A 314 -3.02 -21.52 11.29
C LEU A 314 -2.09 -21.71 10.09
N LEU A 315 -0.78 -21.74 10.30
CA LEU A 315 0.22 -21.86 9.23
C LEU A 315 0.08 -23.18 8.45
N ALA A 316 -0.26 -24.28 9.13
CA ALA A 316 -0.57 -25.55 8.48
C ALA A 316 -1.76 -25.46 7.51
N LYS A 317 -2.68 -24.51 7.70
CA LYS A 317 -3.82 -24.25 6.81
C LYS A 317 -3.53 -23.23 5.73
N LEU A 318 -2.36 -22.59 5.75
CA LEU A 318 -1.93 -21.57 4.80
C LEU A 318 -0.65 -22.01 4.06
N PRO A 319 -0.68 -23.14 3.31
CA PRO A 319 0.51 -23.67 2.64
C PRO A 319 1.05 -22.76 1.51
N GLY A 320 0.22 -21.81 1.04
CA GLY A 320 0.57 -20.86 0.00
C GLY A 320 1.27 -19.58 0.50
N LEU A 321 1.51 -19.45 1.80
CA LEU A 321 2.04 -18.23 2.39
C LEU A 321 3.48 -17.96 1.93
N GLU A 322 3.71 -16.77 1.37
CA GLU A 322 4.98 -16.27 0.86
C GLU A 322 5.59 -15.22 1.80
N GLU A 323 4.77 -14.49 2.56
CA GLU A 323 5.21 -13.44 3.48
C GLU A 323 4.50 -13.57 4.83
N LEU A 324 5.26 -13.52 5.91
CA LEU A 324 4.76 -13.58 7.27
C LEU A 324 5.40 -12.48 8.11
N GLU A 325 4.57 -11.60 8.65
CA GLU A 325 4.95 -10.63 9.66
C GLU A 325 4.25 -10.93 10.98
N LEU A 326 5.04 -11.02 12.05
CA LEU A 326 4.59 -11.27 13.41
C LEU A 326 5.03 -10.12 14.30
N GLU A 327 4.07 -9.50 14.97
CA GLU A 327 4.33 -8.42 15.94
C GLU A 327 3.69 -8.75 17.30
N ASN A 328 4.47 -8.57 18.38
CA ASN A 328 4.02 -8.75 19.76
C ASN A 328 3.55 -10.19 20.11
N CYS A 329 4.11 -11.20 19.45
CA CYS A 329 3.76 -12.61 19.66
C CYS A 329 4.69 -13.31 20.68
N GLY A 330 4.13 -14.07 21.63
CA GLY A 330 4.88 -14.96 22.52
C GLY A 330 4.94 -16.40 22.03
N GLY A 331 6.05 -17.10 22.32
CA GLY A 331 6.22 -18.53 22.03
C GLY A 331 6.58 -18.84 20.58
N ILE A 332 7.17 -17.91 19.82
CA ILE A 332 7.49 -18.16 18.40
C ILE A 332 8.49 -19.32 18.25
N ARG A 333 8.12 -20.30 17.42
CA ARG A 333 8.96 -21.47 17.06
C ARG A 333 9.38 -21.39 15.60
N LEU A 334 10.62 -20.96 15.33
CA LEU A 334 11.09 -20.70 13.96
C LEU A 334 11.19 -21.98 13.13
N LEU A 335 11.59 -23.08 13.77
CA LEU A 335 11.67 -24.40 13.12
C LEU A 335 10.29 -24.89 12.67
N ALA A 336 9.23 -24.56 13.40
CA ALA A 336 7.87 -24.93 13.00
C ALA A 336 7.40 -24.07 11.82
N ILE A 337 7.68 -22.76 11.86
CA ILE A 337 7.37 -21.84 10.75
C ILE A 337 8.06 -22.31 9.47
N SER A 338 9.37 -22.62 9.51
CA SER A 338 10.12 -23.05 8.32
C SER A 338 9.59 -24.37 7.73
N ARG A 339 9.10 -25.29 8.57
CA ARG A 339 8.53 -26.57 8.14
C ARG A 339 7.14 -26.44 7.54
N LEU A 340 6.29 -25.56 8.10
CA LEU A 340 4.90 -25.40 7.68
C LEU A 340 4.75 -24.45 6.48
N CYS A 341 5.59 -23.41 6.39
CA CYS A 341 5.55 -22.41 5.34
C CYS A 341 6.70 -22.59 4.36
N THR A 342 6.66 -23.65 3.55
CA THR A 342 7.76 -24.00 2.62
C THR A 342 7.95 -23.00 1.48
N ARG A 343 6.97 -22.13 1.22
CA ARG A 343 7.02 -21.07 0.19
C ARG A 343 7.38 -19.71 0.75
N LEU A 344 7.69 -19.62 2.05
CA LEU A 344 7.98 -18.36 2.72
C LEU A 344 9.26 -17.74 2.17
N LYS A 345 9.15 -16.51 1.67
CA LYS A 345 10.23 -15.67 1.14
C LYS A 345 10.61 -14.57 2.12
N ILE A 346 9.63 -14.05 2.85
CA ILE A 346 9.81 -12.94 3.80
C ILE A 346 9.29 -13.36 5.16
N LEU A 347 10.14 -13.27 6.18
CA LEU A 347 9.77 -13.44 7.58
C LEU A 347 10.21 -12.20 8.37
N LYS A 348 9.24 -11.50 8.94
CA LYS A 348 9.47 -10.32 9.78
C LYS A 348 8.95 -10.58 11.18
N ILE A 349 9.81 -10.38 12.17
CA ILE A 349 9.50 -10.64 13.58
C ILE A 349 9.82 -9.38 14.37
N VAL A 350 8.81 -8.84 15.04
CA VAL A 350 8.89 -7.55 15.74
C VAL A 350 8.36 -7.72 17.17
N ASN A 351 9.19 -7.43 18.17
CA ASN A 351 8.80 -7.53 19.58
C ASN A 351 8.19 -8.89 19.97
N CYS A 352 8.69 -9.97 19.39
CA CYS A 352 8.25 -11.33 19.72
C CYS A 352 9.19 -12.01 20.73
N VAL A 353 8.65 -12.98 21.47
CA VAL A 353 9.43 -13.82 22.38
C VAL A 353 9.49 -15.23 21.80
N GLY A 354 10.70 -15.75 21.60
CA GLY A 354 10.93 -17.12 21.13
C GLY A 354 10.60 -18.17 22.20
N SER A 355 10.29 -19.40 21.78
CA SER A 355 10.16 -20.52 22.72
C SER A 355 11.54 -21.00 23.17
N LEU A 356 11.73 -21.26 24.47
CA LEU A 356 12.99 -21.77 25.06
C LEU A 356 13.39 -23.15 24.51
N ASN A 357 12.47 -23.86 23.85
CA ASN A 357 12.68 -25.20 23.30
C ASN A 357 13.36 -25.21 21.90
N ASP A 358 13.61 -24.03 21.30
CA ASP A 358 14.25 -23.90 19.99
C ASP A 358 15.79 -23.81 20.05
N VAL A 359 16.39 -23.83 21.25
CA VAL A 359 17.85 -23.94 21.38
C VAL A 359 18.21 -25.42 21.21
N PRO A 360 18.95 -25.82 20.16
CA PRO A 360 19.52 -27.15 20.14
C PRO A 360 20.42 -27.24 21.36
N CYS A 361 20.08 -28.10 22.31
CA CYS A 361 21.02 -28.53 23.33
C CYS A 361 22.16 -29.23 22.59
N GLY A 362 23.17 -28.47 22.18
CA GLY A 362 24.41 -29.00 21.64
C GLY A 362 25.01 -29.92 22.70
N ARG A 363 25.02 -31.21 22.39
CA ARG A 363 25.98 -32.16 22.94
C ARG A 363 27.00 -32.44 21.86
#